data_AF-F7XVK1-F1
#
_entry.id   AF-F7XVK1-F1
#
_cell.length_a   1.000
_cell.length_b   1.000
_cell.length_c   1.000
_cell.angle_alpha   90.00
_cell.angle_beta   90.00
_cell.angle_gamma   90.00
#
_symmetry.space_group_name_H-M   'P 1'
#
loop_
_entity.id
_entity.type
_entity.pdbx_description
1 polymer ?
#
loop_
_entity_poly.entity_id
_entity_poly.type
_entity_poly.pdbx_seq_one_letter_code
_entity_poly.pdbx_strand_id
1 'polypeptide(L)'
;MRDAVIPLVILLNCCKGKQTGTLTQQKAGRFCHNLRISRNKVLKGVAQRGKRRPGWFFGLNDQGEIMSFTLTSGNTDDRAVVEKLTQYLTGLLFGDRWYISKNTEQSRY
;
A
#
# COMPACT_ATOMS: atom_id res chain seq x y z
N MET A 1 19.30 -12.25 0.26
CA MET A 1 18.31 -11.69 1.22
C MET A 1 17.33 -10.67 0.62
N ARG A 2 17.21 -10.57 -0.72
CA ARG A 2 15.94 -10.16 -1.38
C ARG A 2 14.88 -11.28 -1.31
N ASP A 3 15.36 -12.44 -0.90
CA ASP A 3 14.77 -13.78 -0.97
C ASP A 3 13.51 -13.94 -0.09
N ALA A 4 13.19 -12.98 0.78
CA ALA A 4 11.93 -13.01 1.55
C ALA A 4 10.89 -12.00 1.03
N VAL A 5 11.32 -10.87 0.45
CA VAL A 5 10.38 -9.89 -0.15
C VAL A 5 9.81 -10.43 -1.44
N ILE A 6 10.65 -11.08 -2.26
CA ILE A 6 10.21 -11.62 -3.54
C ILE A 6 9.12 -12.68 -3.35
N PRO A 7 9.29 -13.73 -2.50
CA PRO A 7 8.21 -14.68 -2.25
C PRO A 7 6.97 -14.05 -1.62
N LEU A 8 7.13 -13.05 -0.73
CA LEU A 8 5.99 -12.34 -0.15
C LEU A 8 5.20 -11.57 -1.23
N VAL A 9 5.88 -10.86 -2.13
CA VAL A 9 5.25 -10.15 -3.26
C VAL A 9 4.58 -11.14 -4.21
N ILE A 10 5.19 -12.29 -4.47
CA ILE A 10 4.59 -13.35 -5.29
C ILE A 10 3.33 -13.88 -4.61
N LEU A 11 3.42 -14.24 -3.33
CA LEU A 11 2.28 -14.72 -2.55
C LEU A 11 1.12 -13.72 -2.54
N LEU A 12 1.41 -12.45 -2.27
CA LEU A 12 0.40 -11.38 -2.27
C LEU A 12 -0.22 -11.17 -3.66
N ASN A 13 0.52 -11.42 -4.75
CA ASN A 13 -0.05 -11.38 -6.09
C ASN A 13 -0.90 -12.63 -6.40
N CYS A 14 -0.55 -13.80 -5.86
CA CYS A 14 -1.34 -15.02 -6.01
C CYS A 14 -2.63 -15.00 -5.18
N CYS A 15 -2.62 -14.35 -4.01
CA CYS A 15 -3.75 -14.27 -3.09
C CYS A 15 -4.65 -13.05 -3.34
N LYS A 16 -4.70 -12.51 -4.57
CA LYS A 16 -5.57 -11.38 -4.88
C LYS A 16 -7.03 -11.80 -4.88
N GLY A 17 -7.86 -11.00 -4.20
CA GLY A 17 -9.30 -11.16 -4.16
C GLY A 17 -9.97 -10.79 -5.49
N LYS A 18 -11.26 -11.08 -5.58
CA LYS A 18 -12.06 -10.65 -6.74
C LYS A 18 -12.35 -9.17 -6.65
N GLN A 19 -12.45 -8.53 -7.82
CA GLN A 19 -12.82 -7.13 -7.90
C GLN A 19 -14.30 -6.94 -7.59
N THR A 20 -14.56 -6.38 -6.41
CA THR A 20 -15.88 -5.90 -6.02
C THR A 20 -15.97 -4.40 -6.30
N GLY A 21 -17.18 -3.88 -6.53
CA GLY A 21 -17.43 -2.45 -6.81
C GLY A 21 -17.11 -1.49 -5.67
N THR A 22 -16.52 -1.95 -4.57
CA THR A 22 -16.15 -1.18 -3.39
C THR A 22 -14.75 -1.54 -2.92
N LEU A 23 -13.95 -0.53 -2.62
CA LEU A 23 -12.55 -0.63 -2.19
C LEU A 23 -12.35 0.16 -0.91
N THR A 24 -11.77 -0.48 0.09
CA THR A 24 -11.35 0.19 1.33
C THR A 24 -9.83 0.23 1.38
N GLN A 25 -9.27 1.41 1.60
CA GLN A 25 -7.83 1.56 1.73
C GLN A 25 -7.39 1.33 3.18
N GLN A 26 -6.46 0.40 3.39
CA GLN A 26 -5.82 0.20 4.69
C GLN A 26 -4.31 0.40 4.58
N LYS A 27 -3.77 1.27 5.43
CA LYS A 27 -2.33 1.32 5.67
C LYS A 27 -1.96 0.20 6.63
N ALA A 28 -1.18 -0.78 6.18
CA ALA A 28 -0.69 -1.80 7.08
C ALA A 28 0.29 -1.18 8.09
N GLY A 29 0.17 -1.66 9.33
CA GLY A 29 0.98 -1.23 10.44
C GLY A 29 2.49 -1.43 10.23
N ARG A 30 3.25 -0.95 11.21
CA ARG A 30 4.72 -0.95 11.19
C ARG A 30 5.28 -2.35 10.93
N PHE A 31 5.82 -2.59 9.72
CA PHE A 31 6.47 -3.86 9.40
C PHE A 31 7.76 -4.10 10.20
N CYS A 32 8.43 -3.02 10.60
CA CYS A 32 9.63 -3.08 11.42
C CYS A 32 9.56 -2.09 12.58
N HIS A 33 9.91 -2.55 13.77
CA HIS A 33 10.13 -1.64 14.89
C HIS A 33 11.26 -0.66 14.56
N ASN A 34 11.09 0.61 14.93
CA ASN A 34 12.06 1.68 14.65
C ASN A 34 13.48 1.34 15.07
N LEU A 35 13.62 0.72 16.25
CA LEU A 35 14.90 0.32 16.81
C LEU A 35 15.64 -0.71 15.94
N ARG A 36 14.92 -1.46 15.10
CA ARG A 36 15.46 -2.54 14.26
C ARG A 36 15.53 -2.17 12.77
N ILE A 37 15.08 -0.98 12.36
CA ILE A 37 15.07 -0.56 10.94
C ILE A 37 16.48 -0.56 10.35
N SER A 38 17.50 -0.10 11.09
CA SER A 38 18.90 -0.07 10.61
C SER A 38 19.49 -1.46 10.37
N ARG A 39 18.95 -2.48 11.05
CA ARG A 39 19.35 -3.88 10.93
C ARG A 39 18.50 -4.64 9.92
N ASN A 40 17.39 -4.07 9.44
CA ASN A 40 16.54 -4.68 8.44
C ASN A 40 17.24 -4.67 7.07
N LYS A 41 17.82 -5.81 6.70
CA LYS A 41 18.47 -6.01 5.39
C LYS A 41 17.50 -6.47 4.30
N VAL A 42 16.31 -6.92 4.68
CA VAL A 42 15.29 -7.49 3.78
C VAL A 42 14.71 -6.42 2.85
N LEU A 43 14.53 -5.20 3.37
CA LEU A 43 14.01 -4.07 2.59
C LEU A 43 15.11 -3.15 2.00
N LYS A 44 16.39 -3.53 2.13
CA LYS A 44 17.53 -2.70 1.69
C LYS A 44 17.49 -2.50 0.17
N GLY A 45 17.36 -1.25 -0.26
CA GLY A 45 17.27 -0.88 -1.68
C GLY A 45 15.85 -0.94 -2.28
N VAL A 46 14.86 -1.51 -1.55
CA VAL A 46 13.45 -1.53 -1.97
C VAL A 46 12.65 -0.45 -1.23
N ALA A 47 12.91 -0.25 0.06
CA ALA A 47 12.32 0.82 0.84
C ALA A 47 13.42 1.62 1.56
N GLN A 48 13.44 2.93 1.34
CA GLN A 48 14.39 3.84 1.99
C GLN A 48 13.78 4.52 3.22
N ARG A 49 14.63 4.90 4.18
CA ARG A 49 14.24 5.64 5.37
C ARG A 49 13.98 7.11 4.98
N GLY A 50 12.77 7.59 5.23
CA GLY A 50 12.43 9.02 5.14
C GLY A 50 12.11 9.61 6.51
N LYS A 51 11.49 10.79 6.53
CA LYS A 51 10.96 11.42 7.76
C LYS A 51 9.84 10.56 8.39
N ARG A 52 9.09 9.84 7.55
CA ARG A 52 8.12 8.82 7.96
C ARG A 52 8.73 7.42 7.80
N ARG A 53 8.06 6.40 8.33
CA ARG A 53 8.52 5.01 8.29
C ARG A 53 8.07 4.37 6.96
N PRO A 54 8.89 3.51 6.33
CA PRO A 54 8.42 2.71 5.20
C PRO A 54 7.24 1.83 5.62
N GLY A 55 6.29 1.63 4.71
CA GLY A 55 5.05 0.93 5.00
C GLY A 55 4.49 0.21 3.77
N TRP A 56 3.71 -0.83 4.04
CA TRP A 56 2.84 -1.45 3.05
C TRP A 56 1.48 -0.78 3.08
N PHE A 57 0.91 -0.59 1.90
CA PHE A 57 -0.45 -0.14 1.73
C PHE A 57 -1.20 -1.21 0.97
N PHE A 58 -2.44 -1.42 1.36
CA PHE A 58 -3.32 -2.41 0.77
C PHE A 58 -4.62 -1.73 0.37
N GLY A 59 -5.07 -1.98 -0.86
CA GLY A 59 -6.46 -1.82 -1.25
C GLY A 59 -7.16 -3.14 -0.97
N LEU A 60 -8.18 -3.12 -0.14
CA LEU A 60 -9.00 -4.28 0.20
C LEU A 60 -10.37 -4.14 -0.46
N ASN A 61 -11.00 -5.25 -0.83
CA ASN A 61 -12.42 -5.23 -1.17
C ASN A 61 -13.30 -5.18 0.10
N ASP A 62 -14.60 -5.14 -0.10
CA ASP A 62 -15.64 -5.20 0.95
C ASP A 62 -15.57 -6.47 1.81
N GLN A 63 -14.98 -7.55 1.31
CA GLN A 63 -14.76 -8.81 2.03
C GLN A 63 -13.41 -8.86 2.76
N GLY A 64 -12.61 -7.80 2.68
CA GLY A 64 -11.29 -7.73 3.31
C GLY A 64 -10.18 -8.45 2.54
N GLU A 65 -10.42 -8.86 1.29
CA GLU A 65 -9.43 -9.50 0.44
C GLU A 65 -8.51 -8.47 -0.21
N ILE A 66 -7.23 -8.82 -0.40
CA ILE A 66 -6.24 -7.92 -0.99
C ILE A 66 -6.50 -7.79 -2.49
N MET A 67 -6.79 -6.57 -2.94
CA MET A 67 -6.98 -6.23 -4.35
C MET A 67 -5.71 -5.68 -4.98
N SER A 68 -5.08 -4.74 -4.28
CA SER A 68 -3.82 -4.13 -4.69
C SER A 68 -2.96 -3.86 -3.46
N PHE A 69 -1.66 -3.78 -3.68
CA PHE A 69 -0.74 -3.43 -2.61
C PHE A 69 0.46 -2.67 -3.16
N THR A 70 1.08 -1.86 -2.29
CA THR A 70 2.33 -1.17 -2.63
C THR A 70 3.20 -1.04 -1.41
N LEU A 71 4.50 -1.20 -1.61
CA LEU A 71 5.52 -0.93 -0.63
C LEU A 71 6.14 0.43 -0.93
N THR A 72 6.16 1.34 0.05
CA THR A 72 6.75 2.66 -0.13
C THR A 72 7.96 2.91 0.75
N SER A 73 8.79 3.83 0.26
CA SER A 73 9.79 4.48 1.08
C SER A 73 9.11 5.33 2.15
N GLY A 74 9.79 5.54 3.27
CA GLY A 74 9.29 6.38 4.34
C GLY A 74 9.20 7.88 4.00
N ASN A 75 9.56 8.30 2.79
CA ASN A 75 9.44 9.69 2.34
C ASN A 75 8.31 9.91 1.33
N THR A 76 7.55 8.86 1.00
CA THR A 76 6.47 8.95 0.01
C THR A 76 5.21 9.55 0.65
N ASP A 77 4.61 10.53 -0.01
CA ASP A 77 3.30 11.06 0.36
C ASP A 77 2.25 9.96 0.22
N ASP A 78 1.46 9.73 1.27
CA ASP A 78 0.48 8.67 1.28
C ASP A 78 -0.62 8.87 0.20
N ARG A 79 -0.84 10.10 -0.30
CA ARG A 79 -1.77 10.41 -1.40
C ARG A 79 -1.34 9.82 -2.74
N ALA A 80 -0.07 9.97 -3.09
CA ALA A 80 0.51 9.38 -4.30
C ALA A 80 0.46 7.85 -4.27
N VAL A 81 0.43 7.27 -3.06
CA VAL A 81 0.25 5.83 -2.89
C VAL A 81 -1.17 5.39 -3.24
N VAL A 82 -2.17 6.19 -2.87
CA VAL A 82 -3.58 5.90 -3.17
C VAL A 82 -3.80 5.82 -4.67
N GLU A 83 -3.35 6.82 -5.41
CA GLU A 83 -3.46 6.85 -6.88
C GLU A 83 -2.85 5.59 -7.51
N LYS A 84 -1.70 5.15 -7.01
CA LYS A 84 -1.02 3.94 -7.49
C LYS A 84 -1.76 2.65 -7.13
N LEU A 85 -2.43 2.61 -5.97
CA LEU A 85 -3.21 1.45 -5.54
C LEU A 85 -4.51 1.31 -6.35
N THR A 86 -5.09 2.41 -6.79
CA THR A 86 -6.39 2.43 -7.47
C THR A 86 -6.29 2.52 -8.99
N GLN A 87 -5.10 2.71 -9.56
CA GLN A 87 -4.89 2.88 -11.01
C GLN A 87 -5.57 1.81 -11.88
N TYR A 88 -5.65 0.57 -11.39
CA TYR A 88 -6.21 -0.57 -12.12
C TYR A 88 -7.48 -1.14 -11.46
N LEU A 89 -8.06 -0.42 -10.51
CA LEU A 89 -9.26 -0.85 -9.80
C LEU A 89 -10.43 0.07 -10.17
N THR A 90 -11.60 -0.51 -10.37
CA THR A 90 -12.85 0.22 -10.59
C THR A 90 -13.80 -0.04 -9.44
N GLY A 91 -14.43 1.02 -8.93
CA GLY A 91 -15.33 0.94 -7.79
C GLY A 91 -15.26 2.18 -6.89
N LEU A 92 -16.05 2.15 -5.82
CA LEU A 92 -16.09 3.19 -4.80
C LEU A 92 -14.89 3.06 -3.86
N LEU A 93 -14.04 4.08 -3.80
CA LEU A 93 -12.93 4.14 -2.86
C LEU A 93 -13.36 4.79 -1.53
N PHE A 94 -13.17 4.04 -0.44
CA PHE A 94 -13.35 4.49 0.93
C PHE A 94 -12.00 4.58 1.63
N GLY A 95 -11.75 5.72 2.27
CA GLY A 95 -10.51 5.99 3.01
C GLY A 95 -10.65 7.25 3.86
N ASP A 96 -9.67 7.51 4.72
CA ASP A 96 -9.70 8.69 5.57
C ASP A 96 -9.65 9.99 4.75
N ARG A 97 -10.31 11.03 5.26
CA ARG A 97 -10.39 12.36 4.60
C ARG A 97 -9.03 12.93 4.19
N TRP A 98 -7.96 12.62 4.93
CA TRP A 98 -6.64 13.16 4.66
C TRP A 98 -5.96 12.59 3.40
N TYR A 99 -6.45 11.44 2.91
CA TYR A 99 -6.06 10.84 1.63
C TYR A 99 -6.70 11.53 0.42
N ILE A 100 -7.76 12.31 0.63
CA ILE A 100 -8.45 13.04 -0.43
C ILE A 100 -7.58 14.25 -0.80
N SER A 101 -6.96 14.20 -1.99
CA SER A 101 -6.33 15.34 -2.65
C SER A 101 -7.34 16.00 -3.62
N LYS A 102 -7.12 17.27 -4.00
CA LYS A 102 -7.96 17.97 -4.99
C LYS A 102 -8.08 17.22 -6.33
N ASN A 103 -7.08 16.40 -6.70
CA ASN A 103 -7.08 15.63 -7.95
C ASN A 103 -7.94 14.36 -7.86
N THR A 104 -8.07 13.76 -6.68
CA THR A 104 -8.93 12.57 -6.44
C THR A 104 -10.43 12.88 -6.48
N GLU A 105 -10.83 14.15 -6.35
CA GLU A 105 -12.23 14.56 -6.43
C GLU A 105 -12.76 14.54 -7.88
N GLN A 106 -11.88 14.59 -8.89
CA GLN A 106 -12.29 14.64 -10.30
C GLN A 106 -12.73 13.31 -10.90
N SER A 107 -12.39 12.16 -10.30
CA SER A 107 -12.89 10.85 -10.78
C SER A 107 -14.30 10.50 -10.28
N ARG A 108 -15.00 11.46 -9.66
CA ARG A 108 -16.33 11.30 -9.05
C ARG A 108 -17.50 11.74 -9.93
N TYR A 109 -17.27 12.04 -11.21
CA TYR A 109 -18.31 12.33 -12.19
C TYR A 109 -18.14 11.49 -13.44
#